data_AF-A0A927CF47-F1
#
_entry.id   AF-A0A927CF47-F1
#
_cell.length_a   1.000
_cell.length_b   1.000
_cell.length_c   1.000
_cell.angle_alpha   90.00
_cell.angle_beta   90.00
_cell.angle_gamma   90.00
#
_symmetry.space_group_name_H-M   'P 1'
#
loop_
_entity.id
_entity.type
_entity.pdbx_description
1 polymer ?
#
loop_
_entity_poly.entity_id
_entity_poly.type
_entity_poly.pdbx_seq_one_letter_code
_entity_poly.pdbx_strand_id
1 'polypeptide(L)'
;MSRKMAFVLLLISFLLTVSCTKITSIDIGEAVVKAEDSFRKLDGIDTTASSFNGEKDVKFRLMIKGNLTEAEANKLFRRILDTIAEFSNRPNVWDYYNGYFDVKNYDHGILYEGSKLIGEDLKVQSK
;
A
#
# COMPACT_ATOMS: atom_id res chain seq x y z
N MET A 1 34.21 41.46 10.07
CA MET A 1 32.86 40.86 10.26
C MET A 1 32.51 40.98 11.74
N SER A 2 31.39 41.64 12.10
CA SER A 2 31.08 41.86 13.53
C SER A 2 30.82 40.51 14.22
N ARG A 3 31.23 40.38 15.48
CA ARG A 3 31.06 39.16 16.30
C ARG A 3 29.59 38.71 16.38
N LYS A 4 28.65 39.65 16.22
CA LYS A 4 27.20 39.41 16.13
C LYS A 4 26.79 38.81 14.77
N MET A 5 27.43 39.25 13.69
CA MET A 5 27.16 38.78 12.33
C MET A 5 27.65 37.34 12.11
N ALA A 6 28.77 36.97 12.73
CA ALA A 6 29.26 35.58 12.74
C ALA A 6 28.30 34.63 13.46
N PHE A 7 27.66 35.08 14.55
CA PHE A 7 26.70 34.29 15.31
C PHE A 7 25.42 33.99 14.52
N VAL A 8 24.92 34.96 13.76
CA VAL A 8 23.74 34.80 12.90
C VAL A 8 24.01 33.81 11.77
N LEU A 9 25.19 33.87 11.14
CA LEU A 9 25.61 32.93 10.10
C LEU A 9 25.72 31.49 10.62
N LEU A 10 26.18 31.31 11.86
CA LEU A 10 26.33 30.01 12.49
C LEU A 10 24.96 29.38 12.83
N LEU A 11 23.99 30.19 13.26
CA LEU A 11 22.60 29.76 13.48
C LEU A 11 21.91 29.35 12.18
N ILE A 12 22.10 30.11 11.10
CA ILE A 12 21.54 29.76 9.78
C ILE A 12 22.15 28.46 9.26
N SER A 13 23.45 28.26 9.46
CA SER A 13 24.15 27.02 9.07
C SER A 13 23.66 25.81 9.85
N PHE A 14 23.30 25.98 11.12
CA PHE A 14 22.76 24.92 11.98
C PHE A 14 21.30 24.56 11.62
N LEU A 15 20.53 25.49 11.05
CA LEU A 15 19.15 25.26 10.61
C LEU A 15 19.06 24.56 9.24
N LEU A 16 20.16 24.44 8.50
CA LEU A 16 20.18 23.77 7.19
C LEU A 16 20.39 22.24 7.28
N THR A 17 20.57 21.68 8.47
CA THR A 17 20.63 20.21 8.66
C THR A 17 19.24 19.59 8.84
N VAL A 18 18.20 20.16 8.23
CA VAL A 18 16.86 19.56 8.23
C VAL A 18 16.95 18.24 7.48
N SER A 19 16.70 17.17 8.23
CA SER A 19 16.79 15.76 7.87
C SER A 19 16.67 15.47 6.37
N CYS A 20 17.80 15.04 5.79
CA CYS A 20 17.75 14.01 4.77
C CYS A 20 17.37 12.71 5.50
N THR A 21 16.09 12.58 5.88
CA THR A 21 15.52 11.29 6.20
C THR A 21 15.64 10.51 4.92
N LYS A 22 16.68 9.67 4.81
CA LYS A 22 16.68 8.59 3.82
C LYS A 22 15.33 7.92 4.01
N ILE A 23 14.41 8.15 3.08
CA ILE A 23 13.27 7.28 2.88
C ILE A 23 13.94 5.93 2.68
N THR A 24 13.97 5.12 3.73
CA THR A 24 14.40 3.74 3.64
C THR A 24 13.47 3.18 2.58
N SER A 25 14.04 2.87 1.42
CA SER A 25 13.29 2.34 0.28
C SER A 25 12.81 0.97 0.72
N ILE A 26 11.68 0.91 1.43
CA ILE A 26 11.03 -0.36 1.65
C ILE A 26 10.59 -0.83 0.27
N ASP A 27 11.03 -2.03 -0.06
CA ASP A 27 10.72 -2.70 -1.31
C ASP A 27 9.21 -2.94 -1.37
N ILE A 28 8.57 -2.60 -2.49
CA ILE A 28 7.16 -2.89 -2.70
C ILE A 28 6.87 -4.38 -2.54
N GLY A 29 7.81 -5.25 -2.92
CA GLY A 29 7.72 -6.68 -2.70
C GLY A 29 7.60 -7.02 -1.20
N GLU A 30 8.41 -6.39 -0.36
CA GLU A 30 8.36 -6.57 1.09
C GLU A 30 7.05 -6.01 1.69
N ALA A 31 6.62 -4.84 1.24
CA ALA A 31 5.38 -4.22 1.70
C ALA A 31 4.15 -5.08 1.39
N VAL A 32 4.12 -5.68 0.21
CA VAL A 32 3.05 -6.57 -0.25
C VAL A 32 3.00 -7.86 0.58
N VAL A 33 4.16 -8.47 0.87
CA VAL A 33 4.24 -9.65 1.77
C VAL A 33 3.81 -9.30 3.20
N LYS A 34 4.20 -8.15 3.73
CA LYS A 34 3.75 -7.69 5.06
C LYS A 34 2.24 -7.47 5.11
N ALA A 35 1.67 -6.90 4.05
CA ALA A 35 0.22 -6.76 3.92
C ALA A 35 -0.46 -8.14 3.91
N GLU A 36 0.08 -9.11 3.17
CA GLU A 36 -0.42 -10.48 3.14
C GLU A 36 -0.51 -11.10 4.53
N ASP A 37 0.56 -10.99 5.32
CA ASP A 37 0.63 -11.52 6.69
C ASP A 37 -0.28 -10.77 7.67
N SER A 38 -0.54 -9.48 7.45
CA SER A 38 -1.46 -8.68 8.25
C SER A 38 -2.92 -9.13 8.03
N PHE A 39 -3.32 -9.26 6.76
CA PHE A 39 -4.68 -9.67 6.42
C PHE A 39 -4.99 -11.12 6.80
N ARG A 40 -4.00 -12.04 6.74
CA ARG A 40 -4.17 -13.44 7.13
C ARG A 40 -4.60 -13.62 8.60
N LYS A 41 -4.34 -12.62 9.44
CA LYS A 41 -4.69 -12.62 10.87
C LYS A 41 -6.08 -12.09 11.17
N LEU A 42 -6.78 -11.54 10.17
CA LEU A 42 -8.11 -10.96 10.36
C LEU A 42 -9.17 -12.06 10.37
N ASP A 43 -10.16 -11.91 11.25
CA ASP A 43 -11.33 -12.79 11.24
C ASP A 43 -12.10 -12.67 9.91
N GLY A 44 -12.68 -13.79 9.47
CA GLY A 44 -13.36 -13.91 8.17
C GLY A 44 -12.44 -14.09 6.95
N ILE A 45 -11.13 -13.89 7.08
CA ILE A 45 -10.13 -14.23 6.06
C ILE A 45 -9.65 -15.67 6.31
N ASP A 46 -9.69 -16.50 5.28
CA ASP A 46 -9.18 -17.87 5.33
C ASP A 46 -7.72 -17.94 4.91
N THR A 47 -7.42 -17.40 3.72
CA THR A 47 -6.05 -17.34 3.19
C THR A 47 -5.83 -16.07 2.41
N THR A 48 -4.56 -15.73 2.22
CA THR A 48 -4.11 -14.57 1.46
C THR A 48 -3.01 -15.02 0.50
N ALA A 49 -2.88 -14.34 -0.63
CA ALA A 49 -1.78 -14.55 -1.55
C ALA A 49 -1.45 -13.24 -2.27
N SER A 50 -0.18 -13.00 -2.52
CA SER A 50 0.25 -11.78 -3.17
C SER A 50 1.47 -12.02 -4.07
N SER A 51 1.68 -11.11 -5.03
CA SER A 51 2.85 -11.14 -5.89
C SER A 51 3.18 -9.76 -6.43
N PHE A 52 4.46 -9.48 -6.61
CA PHE A 52 4.96 -8.33 -7.35
C PHE A 52 5.79 -8.83 -8.53
N ASN A 53 5.57 -8.27 -9.73
CA ASN A 53 6.26 -8.73 -10.93
C ASN A 53 7.70 -8.20 -11.09
N GLY A 54 8.19 -7.36 -10.16
CA GLY A 54 9.50 -6.73 -10.26
C GLY A 54 9.49 -5.39 -11.01
N GLU A 55 8.36 -5.01 -11.60
CA GLU A 55 8.23 -3.79 -12.40
C GLU A 55 7.16 -2.85 -11.83
N LYS A 56 5.89 -3.12 -12.13
CA LYS A 56 4.77 -2.21 -11.84
C LYS A 56 3.54 -2.89 -11.26
N ASP A 57 3.39 -4.19 -11.45
CA ASP A 57 2.13 -4.85 -11.16
C ASP A 57 2.20 -5.59 -9.82
N VAL A 58 1.34 -5.15 -8.91
CA VAL A 58 1.07 -5.78 -7.63
C VAL A 58 -0.24 -6.54 -7.73
N LYS A 59 -0.22 -7.82 -7.35
CA LYS A 59 -1.42 -8.66 -7.25
C LYS A 59 -1.66 -9.05 -5.81
N PHE A 60 -2.92 -9.01 -5.37
CA PHE A 60 -3.30 -9.41 -4.02
C PHE A 60 -4.66 -10.11 -4.02
N ARG A 61 -4.72 -11.28 -3.40
CA ARG A 61 -5.89 -12.15 -3.35
C ARG A 61 -6.27 -12.43 -1.91
N LEU A 62 -7.57 -12.29 -1.63
CA LEU A 62 -8.18 -12.72 -0.38
C LEU A 62 -9.09 -13.92 -0.63
N MET A 63 -8.89 -14.99 0.14
CA MET A 63 -9.90 -16.02 0.32
C MET A 63 -10.68 -15.72 1.59
N ILE A 64 -12.01 -15.65 1.49
CA ILE A 64 -12.89 -15.39 2.63
C ILE A 64 -13.74 -16.62 2.97
N LYS A 65 -14.19 -16.70 4.22
CA LYS A 65 -15.04 -17.81 4.70
C LYS A 65 -16.53 -17.64 4.40
N GLY A 66 -16.96 -16.47 3.90
CA GLY A 66 -18.36 -16.13 3.72
C GLY A 66 -18.63 -15.40 2.41
N ASN A 67 -19.66 -14.57 2.43
CA ASN A 67 -20.01 -13.66 1.33
C ASN A 67 -19.73 -12.21 1.74
N LEU A 68 -19.55 -11.36 0.74
CA LEU A 68 -19.43 -9.92 0.91
C LEU A 68 -20.39 -9.23 -0.04
N THR A 69 -20.87 -8.07 0.36
CA THR A 69 -21.45 -7.08 -0.54
C THR A 69 -20.34 -6.36 -1.32
N GLU A 70 -20.69 -5.75 -2.45
CA GLU A 70 -19.75 -4.95 -3.24
C GLU A 70 -19.16 -3.78 -2.42
N ALA A 71 -19.96 -3.19 -1.53
CA ALA A 71 -19.51 -2.12 -0.65
C ALA A 71 -18.44 -2.60 0.35
N GLU A 72 -18.57 -3.83 0.86
CA GLU A 72 -17.57 -4.44 1.74
C GLU A 72 -16.31 -4.84 0.97
N ALA A 73 -16.46 -5.36 -0.26
CA ALA A 73 -15.34 -5.64 -1.14
C ALA A 73 -14.54 -4.37 -1.47
N ASN A 74 -15.21 -3.26 -1.77
CA ASN A 74 -14.57 -1.96 -1.99
C ASN A 74 -13.80 -1.48 -0.76
N LYS A 75 -14.40 -1.60 0.44
CA LYS A 75 -13.70 -1.27 1.69
C LYS A 75 -12.47 -2.15 1.92
N LEU A 76 -12.55 -3.45 1.62
CA LEU A 76 -11.43 -4.38 1.72
C LEU A 76 -10.31 -4.02 0.76
N PHE A 77 -10.62 -3.74 -0.51
CA PHE A 77 -9.63 -3.33 -1.49
C PHE A 77 -8.96 -2.00 -1.13
N ARG A 78 -9.71 -1.01 -0.64
CA ARG A 78 -9.12 0.23 -0.11
C ARG A 78 -8.18 -0.04 1.07
N ARG A 79 -8.59 -0.91 1.98
CA ARG A 79 -7.75 -1.29 3.11
C ARG A 79 -6.46 -1.98 2.65
N ILE A 80 -6.50 -2.81 1.61
CA ILE A 80 -5.29 -3.40 1.00
C ILE A 80 -4.38 -2.29 0.46
N LEU A 81 -4.94 -1.35 -0.31
CA LEU A 81 -4.19 -0.21 -0.86
C LEU A 81 -3.48 0.59 0.24
N ASP A 82 -4.21 0.94 1.30
CA ASP A 82 -3.71 1.73 2.41
C ASP A 82 -2.65 0.98 3.21
N THR A 83 -2.85 -0.33 3.46
CA THR A 83 -1.92 -1.17 4.21
C THR A 83 -0.60 -1.34 3.47
N ILE A 84 -0.63 -1.55 2.15
CA ILE A 84 0.58 -1.63 1.32
C ILE A 84 1.29 -0.28 1.29
N ALA A 85 0.55 0.83 1.16
CA ALA A 85 1.13 2.18 1.20
C ALA A 85 1.83 2.44 2.54
N GLU A 86 1.20 2.08 3.65
CA GLU A 86 1.77 2.14 5.00
C GLU A 86 3.06 1.32 5.09
N PHE A 87 3.03 0.03 4.74
CA PHE A 87 4.21 -0.81 4.84
C PHE A 87 5.32 -0.45 3.86
N SER A 88 5.01 0.20 2.73
CA SER A 88 6.01 0.73 1.80
C SER A 88 6.67 2.03 2.28
N ASN A 89 6.17 2.63 3.36
CA ASN A 89 6.52 3.99 3.80
C ASN A 89 6.37 5.04 2.67
N ARG A 90 5.42 4.83 1.75
CA ARG A 90 5.14 5.72 0.62
C ARG A 90 3.63 5.90 0.44
N PRO A 91 3.05 7.02 0.91
CA PRO A 91 1.61 7.25 0.77
C PRO A 91 1.18 7.36 -0.71
N ASN A 92 2.10 7.74 -1.60
CA ASN A 92 1.88 7.87 -3.04
C ASN A 92 2.35 6.64 -3.83
N VAL A 93 2.44 5.46 -3.21
CA VAL A 93 2.90 4.22 -3.88
C VAL A 93 2.11 3.93 -5.17
N TRP A 94 0.80 4.20 -5.16
CA TRP A 94 -0.10 3.94 -6.30
C TRP A 94 0.01 4.92 -7.47
N ASP A 95 0.93 5.90 -7.37
CA ASP A 95 1.35 6.73 -8.51
C ASP A 95 2.41 6.01 -9.36
N TYR A 96 2.99 4.92 -8.86
CA TYR A 96 4.08 4.18 -9.50
C TYR A 96 3.73 2.74 -9.85
N TYR A 97 2.74 2.15 -9.17
CA TYR A 97 2.36 0.75 -9.31
C TYR A 97 0.88 0.59 -9.68
N ASN A 98 0.59 -0.45 -10.46
CA ASN A 98 -0.76 -0.93 -10.69
C ASN A 98 -1.11 -1.99 -9.64
N GLY A 99 -2.32 -1.91 -9.11
CA GLY A 99 -2.88 -2.89 -8.19
C GLY A 99 -3.98 -3.73 -8.85
N TYR A 100 -3.85 -5.04 -8.78
CA TYR A 100 -4.87 -6.01 -9.20
C TYR A 100 -5.28 -6.85 -8.00
N PHE A 101 -6.57 -6.85 -7.69
CA PHE A 101 -7.09 -7.43 -6.47
C PHE A 101 -8.23 -8.38 -6.79
N ASP A 102 -8.35 -9.45 -6.02
CA ASP A 102 -9.56 -10.26 -6.05
C ASP A 102 -9.94 -10.77 -4.66
N VAL A 103 -11.24 -10.99 -4.48
CA VAL A 103 -11.80 -11.71 -3.34
C VAL A 103 -12.51 -12.93 -3.86
N LYS A 104 -12.22 -14.09 -3.27
CA LYS A 104 -12.85 -15.36 -3.62
C LYS A 104 -13.30 -16.15 -2.39
N ASN A 105 -14.23 -17.07 -2.57
CA ASN A 105 -14.56 -18.10 -1.58
C ASN A 105 -14.49 -19.50 -2.22
N TYR A 106 -14.59 -20.56 -1.41
CA TYR A 106 -14.51 -21.94 -1.89
C TYR A 106 -15.68 -22.32 -2.81
N ASP A 107 -16.85 -21.75 -2.59
CA ASP A 107 -18.10 -22.19 -3.23
C ASP A 107 -18.31 -21.57 -4.62
N HIS A 108 -17.96 -20.29 -4.79
CA HIS A 108 -18.30 -19.50 -5.98
C HIS A 108 -17.07 -19.02 -6.76
N GLY A 109 -15.86 -19.32 -6.28
CA GLY A 109 -14.64 -18.79 -6.89
C GLY A 109 -14.52 -17.29 -6.66
N ILE A 110 -14.11 -16.54 -7.69
CA ILE A 110 -13.93 -15.08 -7.60
C ILE A 110 -15.30 -14.42 -7.48
N LEU A 111 -15.50 -13.66 -6.39
CA LEU A 111 -16.71 -12.90 -6.12
C LEU A 111 -16.59 -11.47 -6.66
N TYR A 112 -15.41 -10.86 -6.42
CA TYR A 112 -15.13 -9.48 -6.79
C TYR A 112 -13.70 -9.33 -7.27
N GLU A 113 -13.51 -8.45 -8.25
CA GLU A 113 -12.21 -7.99 -8.70
C GLU A 113 -12.08 -6.49 -8.46
N GLY A 114 -10.86 -6.06 -8.13
CA GLY A 114 -10.50 -4.67 -7.96
C GLY A 114 -9.30 -4.31 -8.83
N SER A 115 -9.29 -3.12 -9.39
CA SER A 115 -8.13 -2.58 -10.11
C SER A 115 -7.86 -1.13 -9.72
N LYS A 116 -6.61 -0.84 -9.33
CA LYS A 116 -6.09 0.52 -9.14
C LYS A 116 -4.96 0.74 -10.15
N LEU A 117 -5.27 1.34 -11.29
CA LEU A 117 -4.25 1.70 -12.28
C LEU A 117 -3.64 3.06 -11.94
N ILE A 118 -2.43 3.31 -12.44
CA ILE A 118 -1.76 4.60 -12.28
C ILE A 118 -2.63 5.70 -12.90
N GLY A 119 -2.91 6.76 -12.14
CA GLY A 119 -3.75 7.87 -12.58
C GLY A 119 -5.27 7.59 -12.59
N GLU A 120 -5.71 6.39 -12.21
CA GLU A 120 -7.13 6.04 -12.13
C GLU A 120 -7.57 5.79 -10.69
N ASP A 121 -8.85 6.03 -10.40
CA ASP A 121 -9.45 5.61 -9.13
C ASP A 121 -9.57 4.08 -9.03
N LEU A 122 -9.70 3.57 -7.81
CA LEU A 122 -10.02 2.15 -7.58
C LEU A 122 -11.37 1.81 -8.22
N LYS A 123 -11.36 0.87 -9.15
CA LYS A 123 -12.56 0.26 -9.75
C LYS A 123 -12.80 -1.10 -9.13
N VAL A 124 -14.06 -1.42 -8.87
CA VAL A 124 -14.49 -2.70 -8.28
C VAL A 124 -15.61 -3.26 -9.14
N GLN A 125 -15.56 -4.55 -9.42
CA GLN A 125 -16.56 -5.25 -10.22
C GLN A 125 -16.90 -6.60 -9.58
N SER A 126 -18.18 -6.95 -9.59
CA SER A 126 -18.64 -8.31 -9.28
C SER A 126 -18.37 -9.26 -10.46
N LYS A 127 -18.33 -10.56 -10.17
CA LYS A 127 -18.25 -11.64 -11.17
C LYS A 127 -19.48 -12.52 -11.14
#